data_AF-X0QNS9-F1
#
_entry.id   AF-X0QNS9-F1
#
_cell.length_a   1.000
_cell.length_b   1.000
_cell.length_c   1.000
_cell.angle_alpha   90.00
_cell.angle_beta   90.00
_cell.angle_gamma   90.00
#
_symmetry.space_group_name_H-M   'P 1'
#
loop_
_entity.id
_entity.type
_entity.pdbx_description
1 polymer ?
#
loop_
_entity_poly.entity_id
_entity_poly.type
_entity_poly.pdbx_seq_one_letter_code
_entity_poly.pdbx_strand_id
1 'polypeptide(L)'
;MVFLVIALAPILFLPMVSGDAKLAKIIGIFSVAMTIPVLILSLKVLQSYYDKAELRHKPLLIPKAFGYGLSINPYHPAGKAIWFGIIVVVVILLIKMIVTPA
;
A
#
# COMPACT_ATOMS: atom_id res chain seq x y z
N MET A 1 -5.23 -10.25 8.72
CA MET A 1 -5.68 -8.99 9.37
C MET A 1 -4.83 -8.58 10.56
N VAL A 2 -4.46 -9.50 11.47
CA VAL A 2 -3.62 -9.19 12.66
C VAL A 2 -2.30 -8.48 12.32
N PHE A 3 -1.58 -8.94 11.28
CA PHE A 3 -0.35 -8.29 10.81
C PHE A 3 -0.55 -6.82 10.38
N LEU A 4 -1.68 -6.52 9.74
CA LEU A 4 -2.04 -5.17 9.28
C LEU A 4 -2.30 -4.23 10.45
N VAL A 5 -2.98 -4.74 11.49
CA VAL A 5 -3.23 -4.01 12.74
C VAL A 5 -1.92 -3.69 13.44
N ILE A 6 -1.02 -4.68 13.57
CA ILE A 6 0.29 -4.47 14.23
C ILE A 6 1.16 -3.49 13.43
N ALA A 7 1.17 -3.60 12.11
CA ALA A 7 1.98 -2.77 11.22
C ALA A 7 1.58 -1.28 11.25
N LEU A 8 0.29 -0.99 11.44
CA LEU A 8 -0.25 0.38 11.40
C LEU A 8 -0.65 0.94 12.77
N ALA A 9 -0.74 0.11 13.83
CA ALA A 9 -1.06 0.56 15.18
C ALA A 9 -0.20 1.74 15.68
N PRO A 10 1.10 1.86 15.36
CA PRO A 10 1.92 2.99 15.79
C PRO A 10 1.40 4.36 15.32
N ILE A 11 0.69 4.45 14.20
CA ILE A 11 0.08 5.71 13.70
C ILE A 11 -0.92 6.28 14.72
N LEU A 12 -1.60 5.43 15.49
CA LEU A 12 -2.61 5.86 16.45
C LEU A 12 -2.02 6.68 17.60
N PHE A 13 -0.72 6.55 17.86
CA PHE A 13 -0.02 7.26 18.92
C PHE A 13 0.57 8.61 18.44
N LEU A 14 0.51 8.93 17.14
CA LEU A 14 1.02 10.20 16.59
C LEU A 14 0.51 11.45 17.32
N PRO A 15 -0.78 11.58 17.67
CA PRO A 15 -1.27 12.75 18.40
C PRO A 15 -0.58 12.94 19.76
N MET A 16 -0.24 11.84 20.43
CA MET A 16 0.37 11.86 21.78
C MET A 16 1.86 12.21 21.76
N VAL A 17 2.56 11.96 20.64
CA VAL A 17 4.00 12.23 20.48
C VAL A 17 4.29 13.47 19.64
N SER A 18 3.25 14.20 19.22
CA SER A 18 3.38 15.34 18.30
C SER A 18 4.25 16.50 18.82
N GLY A 19 4.47 16.58 20.13
CA GLY A 19 5.39 17.54 20.75
C GLY A 19 6.88 17.17 20.62
N ASP A 20 7.21 15.93 20.27
CA ASP A 20 8.58 15.48 20.00
C ASP A 20 8.72 15.17 18.51
N ALA A 21 9.30 16.13 17.77
CA ALA A 21 9.48 16.03 16.32
C ALA A 21 10.31 14.81 15.91
N LYS A 22 11.27 14.36 16.74
CA LYS A 22 12.08 13.18 16.44
C LYS A 22 11.25 11.90 16.58
N LEU A 23 10.49 11.76 17.66
CA LEU A 23 9.62 10.60 17.87
C LEU A 23 8.50 10.52 16.83
N ALA A 24 7.86 11.66 16.53
CA ALA A 24 6.84 11.73 15.48
C ALA A 24 7.40 11.34 14.10
N LYS A 25 8.62 11.79 13.77
CA LYS A 25 9.33 11.39 12.55
C LYS A 25 9.61 9.89 12.51
N ILE A 26 10.10 9.30 13.60
CA ILE A 26 10.39 7.85 13.67
C ILE A 26 9.11 7.02 13.45
N ILE A 27 8.02 7.39 14.12
CA ILE A 27 6.73 6.71 13.97
C ILE A 27 6.23 6.84 12.52
N GLY A 28 6.32 8.04 11.94
CA GLY A 28 5.95 8.25 10.53
C GLY A 28 6.77 7.40 9.57
N ILE A 29 8.10 7.37 9.72
CA ILE A 29 9.00 6.53 8.89
C ILE A 29 8.62 5.06 9.02
N PHE A 30 8.42 4.58 10.25
CA PHE A 30 8.02 3.19 10.50
C PHE A 30 6.71 2.85 9.78
N SER A 31 5.69 3.70 9.90
CA SER A 31 4.39 3.45 9.28
C SER A 31 4.43 3.49 7.75
N VAL A 32 5.19 4.41 7.16
CA VAL A 32 5.37 4.44 5.69
C VAL A 32 6.17 3.22 5.23
N ALA A 33 7.22 2.83 5.94
CA ALA A 33 7.98 1.62 5.63
C ALA A 33 7.09 0.36 5.68
N MET A 34 6.21 0.26 6.69
CA MET A 34 5.26 -0.84 6.83
C MET A 34 4.16 -0.85 5.76
N THR A 35 3.89 0.29 5.11
CA THR A 35 2.92 0.35 4.02
C THR A 35 3.39 -0.43 2.78
N ILE A 36 4.70 -0.51 2.54
CA ILE A 36 5.28 -1.25 1.39
C ILE A 36 4.94 -2.75 1.41
N PRO A 37 5.28 -3.53 2.46
CA PRO A 37 4.90 -4.94 2.51
C PRO A 37 3.38 -5.14 2.53
N VAL A 38 2.63 -4.22 3.14
CA VAL A 38 1.15 -4.25 3.12
C VAL A 38 0.61 -4.11 1.70
N LEU A 39 1.13 -3.19 0.88
CA LEU A 39 0.74 -3.04 -0.53
C LEU A 39 1.07 -4.28 -1.35
N ILE A 40 2.25 -4.88 -1.15
CA ILE A 40 2.64 -6.12 -1.84
C ILE A 40 1.70 -7.27 -1.47
N LEU A 41 1.39 -7.44 -0.19
CA LEU A 41 0.46 -8.46 0.28
C LEU A 41 -0.97 -8.18 -0.24
N SER A 42 -1.40 -6.92 -0.27
CA SER A 42 -2.69 -6.51 -0.83
C SER A 42 -2.81 -6.90 -2.29
N LEU A 43 -1.77 -6.66 -3.11
CA LEU A 43 -1.75 -7.08 -4.50
C LEU A 43 -1.83 -8.61 -4.64
N LYS A 44 -1.09 -9.38 -3.81
CA LYS A 44 -1.15 -10.84 -3.83
C LYS A 44 -2.54 -11.38 -3.46
N VAL A 45 -3.18 -10.78 -2.46
CA VAL A 45 -4.55 -11.12 -2.07
C VAL A 45 -5.51 -10.79 -3.20
N LEU A 46 -5.41 -9.60 -3.81
CA LEU A 46 -6.23 -9.23 -4.97
C LEU A 46 -6.06 -10.22 -6.13
N GLN A 47 -4.82 -10.61 -6.43
CA GLN A 47 -4.52 -11.62 -7.44
C GLN A 47 -5.11 -12.99 -7.11
N SER A 48 -5.15 -13.38 -5.83
CA SER A 48 -5.75 -14.67 -5.43
C SER A 48 -7.26 -14.75 -5.67
N TYR A 49 -7.94 -13.61 -5.79
CA TYR A 49 -9.37 -13.55 -6.05
C TYR A 49 -9.74 -13.62 -7.53
N TYR A 50 -8.77 -13.55 -8.43
CA TYR A 50 -9.03 -13.60 -9.86
C TYR A 50 -8.17 -14.63 -10.57
N ASP A 51 -8.75 -15.32 -11.54
CA ASP A 51 -7.98 -16.22 -12.39
C ASP A 51 -7.07 -15.44 -13.35
N LYS A 52 -5.76 -15.72 -13.27
CA LYS A 52 -4.73 -15.12 -14.11
C LYS A 52 -4.92 -15.48 -15.59
N ALA A 53 -5.42 -16.67 -15.91
CA ALA A 53 -5.61 -17.11 -17.28
C ALA A 53 -6.77 -16.34 -17.93
N GLU A 54 -7.87 -16.16 -17.21
CA GLU A 54 -9.01 -15.43 -17.73
C GLU A 54 -8.77 -13.93 -17.86
N LEU A 55 -8.04 -13.31 -16.92
CA LEU A 55 -7.92 -11.87 -16.85
C LEU A 55 -6.78 -11.27 -17.68
N ARG A 56 -5.84 -12.07 -18.17
CA ARG A 56 -4.66 -11.54 -18.88
C ARG A 56 -5.03 -10.78 -20.17
N HIS A 57 -6.20 -11.04 -20.74
CA HIS A 57 -6.70 -10.40 -21.96
C HIS A 57 -7.96 -9.56 -21.73
N LYS A 58 -8.39 -9.40 -20.47
CA LYS A 58 -9.52 -8.56 -20.10
C LYS A 58 -9.11 -7.09 -19.96
N PRO A 59 -10.05 -6.14 -20.10
CA PRO A 59 -9.80 -4.71 -19.94
C PRO A 59 -9.20 -4.37 -18.56
N LEU A 60 -8.68 -3.13 -18.45
CA LEU A 60 -8.09 -2.61 -17.22
C LEU A 60 -9.09 -2.59 -16.05
N LEU A 61 -10.37 -2.30 -16.33
CA LEU A 61 -11.43 -2.29 -15.34
C LEU A 61 -12.23 -3.59 -15.44
N ILE A 62 -12.34 -4.30 -14.33
CA ILE A 62 -13.07 -5.57 -14.21
C ILE A 62 -14.08 -5.48 -13.06
N PRO A 63 -15.16 -6.27 -13.07
CA PRO A 63 -16.05 -6.37 -11.92
C PRO A 63 -15.28 -6.79 -10.66
N LYS A 64 -15.63 -6.22 -9.51
CA LYS A 64 -15.06 -6.64 -8.23
C LYS A 64 -15.41 -8.09 -7.93
N ALA A 65 -14.44 -8.84 -7.37
CA ALA A 65 -14.66 -10.19 -6.86
C ALA A 65 -15.69 -10.22 -5.72
N PHE A 66 -15.76 -9.15 -4.92
CA PHE A 66 -16.69 -9.01 -3.80
C PHE A 66 -17.41 -7.66 -3.85
N GLY A 67 -18.74 -7.70 -3.73
CA GLY A 67 -19.61 -6.51 -3.73
C GLY A 67 -19.82 -5.89 -5.11
N TYR A 68 -20.42 -4.69 -5.11
CA TYR A 68 -20.72 -3.96 -6.35
C TYR A 68 -19.57 -3.01 -6.74
N GLY A 69 -19.31 -2.90 -8.04
CA GLY A 69 -18.38 -1.92 -8.62
C GLY A 69 -17.24 -2.52 -9.44
N LEU A 70 -16.31 -1.66 -9.84
CA LEU A 70 -15.15 -2.00 -10.66
C LEU A 70 -13.86 -2.07 -9.83
N SER A 71 -12.95 -2.95 -10.24
CA SER A 71 -11.59 -3.12 -9.76
C SER A 71 -10.61 -2.91 -10.90
N ILE A 72 -9.38 -2.53 -10.56
CA ILE A 72 -8.27 -2.54 -11.50
C ILE A 72 -7.80 -3.99 -11.67
N ASN A 73 -7.66 -4.43 -12.92
CA ASN A 73 -7.15 -5.74 -13.27
C ASN A 73 -5.67 -5.87 -12.86
N PRO A 74 -5.32 -6.74 -11.89
CA PRO A 74 -3.96 -6.86 -11.40
C PRO A 74 -3.01 -7.56 -12.39
N TYR A 75 -3.54 -8.15 -13.46
CA TYR A 75 -2.77 -8.84 -14.49
C TYR A 75 -2.60 -8.03 -15.78
N HIS A 76 -3.39 -6.97 -15.97
CA HIS A 76 -3.25 -6.05 -17.09
C HIS A 76 -1.93 -5.24 -16.98
N PRO A 77 -1.19 -5.00 -18.08
CA PRO A 77 0.07 -4.24 -18.04
C PRO A 77 -0.07 -2.87 -17.37
N ALA A 78 -1.11 -2.11 -17.71
CA ALA A 78 -1.38 -0.82 -17.06
C ALA A 78 -1.77 -0.97 -15.58
N GLY A 79 -2.47 -2.04 -15.19
CA GLY A 79 -2.78 -2.31 -13.79
C GLY A 79 -1.51 -2.58 -12.96
N LYS A 80 -0.58 -3.37 -13.51
CA LYS A 80 0.75 -3.57 -12.90
C LYS A 80 1.54 -2.26 -12.82
N ALA A 81 1.49 -1.42 -13.85
CA ALA A 81 2.14 -0.12 -13.85
C ALA A 81 1.57 0.80 -12.75
N ILE A 82 0.25 0.79 -12.54
CA ILE A 82 -0.39 1.54 -11.44
C ILE A 82 0.12 1.04 -10.09
N TRP A 83 0.09 -0.27 -9.85
CA TRP A 83 0.60 -0.85 -8.60
C TRP A 83 2.07 -0.54 -8.36
N PHE A 84 2.90 -0.65 -9.38
CA PHE A 84 4.31 -0.29 -9.32
C PHE A 84 4.49 1.22 -9.03
N GLY A 85 3.73 2.08 -9.70
CA GLY A 85 3.75 3.52 -9.48
C GLY A 85 3.41 3.90 -8.04
N ILE A 86 2.39 3.26 -7.44
CA ILE A 86 2.04 3.47 -6.03
C ILE A 86 3.22 3.09 -5.12
N ILE A 87 3.87 1.95 -5.36
CA ILE A 87 5.04 1.52 -4.58
C ILE A 87 6.18 2.54 -4.73
N VAL A 88 6.47 3.00 -5.94
CA VAL A 88 7.51 4.00 -6.20
C VAL A 88 7.22 5.31 -5.46
N VAL A 89 5.99 5.80 -5.48
CA VAL A 89 5.59 7.01 -4.73
C VAL A 89 5.82 6.83 -3.24
N VAL A 90 5.43 5.68 -2.67
CA VAL A 90 5.65 5.39 -1.25
C VAL A 90 7.14 5.32 -0.91
N VAL A 91 7.97 4.74 -1.78
CA VAL A 91 9.43 4.70 -1.59
C VAL A 91 10.04 6.10 -1.63
N ILE A 92 9.62 6.95 -2.57
CA ILE A 92 10.08 8.35 -2.65
C ILE A 92 9.70 9.10 -1.38
N LEU A 93 8.47 8.93 -0.89
CA LEU A 93 8.01 9.52 0.37
C LEU A 93 8.87 9.06 1.55
N LEU A 94 9.16 7.76 1.63
CA LEU A 94 10.01 7.19 2.68
C LEU A 94 11.41 7.80 2.67
N ILE A 95 12.05 7.87 1.49
CA ILE A 95 13.37 8.48 1.35
C ILE A 95 13.33 9.95 1.77
N LYS A 96 12.32 10.71 1.31
CA LYS A 96 12.17 12.12 1.66
C LYS A 96 12.03 12.29 3.17
N MET A 97 11.24 11.45 3.84
CA MET A 97 11.09 11.49 5.30
C MET A 97 12.40 11.17 6.03
N ILE A 98 13.20 10.22 5.54
CA ILE A 98 14.50 9.90 6.16
C ILE A 98 15.45 11.11 6.06
N VAL A 99 15.57 11.69 4.86
CA VAL A 99 16.53 12.77 4.56
C VAL A 99 16.13 14.11 5.18
N THR A 100 14.82 14.39 5.29
CA THR A 100 14.35 15.66 5.86
C THR A 100 14.68 15.73 7.35
N PRO A 101 15.42 16.72 7.86
CA PRO A 101 15.72 16.84 9.29
C PRO A 101 14.43 16.96 10.13
N ALA A 102 14.47 16.45 11.36
CA ALA A 102 13.37 16.49 12.33
C ALA A 102 13.27 17.87 12.97
#